data_AF-A0A8T4EEG3-F1
#
_entry.id   AF-A0A8T4EEG3-F1
#
_cell.length_a   1.000
_cell.length_b   1.000
_cell.length_c   1.000
_cell.angle_alpha   90.00
_cell.angle_beta   90.00
_cell.angle_gamma   90.00
#
_symmetry.space_group_name_H-M   'P 1'
#
loop_
_entity.id
_entity.type
_entity.pdbx_description
1 polymer ?
#
loop_
_entity_poly.entity_id
_entity_poly.type
_entity_poly.pdbx_seq_one_letter_code
_entity_poly.pdbx_strand_id
1 'polypeptide(L)'
;MRLFYKIKPDSYKASMDQIREKFSLHQEVDEARTILSGEDDSQIERVIGTYDPESDDVAQVRVTIHDKSLRQFFDSILGEPFLVKD
;
A
#
# COMPACT_ATOMS: atom_id res chain seq x y z
N MET A 1 4.61 -7.82 -10.10
CA MET A 1 3.19 -8.03 -9.76
C MET A 1 2.62 -6.80 -9.07
N ARG A 2 1.40 -6.41 -9.43
CA ARG A 2 0.68 -5.23 -8.92
C ARG A 2 -0.63 -5.67 -8.28
N LEU A 3 -0.80 -5.33 -7.00
CA LEU A 3 -1.96 -5.65 -6.17
C LEU A 3 -2.71 -4.35 -5.87
N PHE A 4 -4.04 -4.38 -5.95
CA PHE A 4 -4.89 -3.21 -5.73
C PHE A 4 -5.93 -3.53 -4.66
N TYR A 5 -5.97 -2.70 -3.62
CA TYR A 5 -6.80 -2.87 -2.44
C TYR A 5 -7.72 -1.68 -2.24
N LYS A 6 -8.87 -1.94 -1.62
CA LYS A 6 -9.74 -0.91 -1.04
C LYS A 6 -9.81 -1.15 0.46
N ILE A 7 -9.48 -0.15 1.25
CA ILE A 7 -9.50 -0.24 2.71
C ILE A 7 -10.34 0.88 3.30
N LYS A 8 -10.85 0.63 4.50
CA LYS A 8 -11.62 1.64 5.23
C LYS A 8 -10.72 2.81 5.61
N PRO A 9 -11.23 4.06 5.52
CA PRO A 9 -10.52 5.26 5.97
C PRO A 9 -9.86 5.12 7.35
N ASP A 10 -10.57 4.58 8.33
CA ASP A 10 -10.10 4.42 9.70
C ASP A 10 -8.87 3.50 9.82
N SER A 11 -8.69 2.59 8.86
CA SER A 11 -7.58 1.64 8.83
C SER A 11 -6.43 2.12 7.94
N TYR A 12 -6.65 3.12 7.07
CA TYR A 12 -5.68 3.53 6.05
C TYR A 12 -4.33 3.90 6.65
N LYS A 13 -4.32 4.85 7.59
CA LYS A 13 -3.08 5.34 8.20
C LYS A 13 -2.33 4.21 8.92
N ALA A 14 -3.04 3.42 9.73
CA ALA A 14 -2.45 2.32 10.49
C ALA A 14 -1.89 1.21 9.58
N SER A 15 -2.54 0.91 8.45
CA SER A 15 -2.03 -0.06 7.48
C SER A 15 -0.77 0.47 6.77
N MET A 16 -0.75 1.75 6.38
CA MET A 16 0.41 2.36 5.73
C MET A 16 1.62 2.44 6.68
N ASP A 17 1.41 2.82 7.94
CA ASP A 17 2.47 2.86 8.96
C ASP A 17 3.07 1.47 9.21
N GLN A 18 2.25 0.43 9.34
CA GLN A 18 2.74 -0.94 9.50
C GLN A 18 3.60 -1.42 8.33
N ILE A 19 3.19 -1.11 7.10
CA ILE A 19 3.95 -1.47 5.89
C ILE A 19 5.29 -0.71 5.88
N ARG A 20 5.26 0.59 6.16
CA ARG A 20 6.45 1.44 6.23
C ARG A 20 7.45 0.92 7.25
N GLU A 21 6.99 0.61 8.46
CA GLU A 21 7.85 0.12 9.55
C GLU A 21 8.38 -1.28 9.28
N LYS A 22 7.57 -2.18 8.71
CA LYS A 22 7.98 -3.57 8.43
C LYS A 22 9.15 -3.66 7.45
N PHE A 23 9.15 -2.80 6.44
CA PHE A 23 10.12 -2.83 5.34
C PHE A 23 11.08 -1.63 5.36
N SER A 24 11.05 -0.81 6.42
CA SER A 24 11.88 0.39 6.55
C SER A 24 11.82 1.32 5.33
N LEU A 25 10.61 1.51 4.78
CA LEU A 25 10.42 2.30 3.56
C LEU A 25 10.48 3.80 3.85
N HIS A 26 11.00 4.56 2.89
CA HIS A 26 10.85 6.01 2.88
C HIS A 26 9.40 6.37 2.55
N GLN A 27 8.86 7.41 3.20
CA GLN A 27 7.50 7.89 2.98
C GLN A 27 7.52 9.32 2.43
N GLU A 28 6.82 9.50 1.32
CA GLU A 28 6.49 10.80 0.74
C GLU A 28 4.97 10.99 0.78
N VAL A 29 4.51 12.17 1.19
CA VAL A 29 3.08 12.52 1.23
C VAL A 29 2.86 13.77 0.41
N ASP A 30 1.91 13.71 -0.52
CA ASP A 30 1.55 14.79 -1.43
C ASP A 30 0.02 14.82 -1.57
N GLU A 31 -0.61 15.86 -1.03
CA GLU A 31 -2.08 16.01 -0.98
C GLU A 31 -2.78 14.75 -0.43
N ALA A 32 -3.63 14.11 -1.24
CA ALA A 32 -4.36 12.88 -0.92
C ALA A 32 -3.54 11.60 -1.16
N ARG A 33 -2.23 11.71 -1.46
CA ARG A 33 -1.40 10.58 -1.88
C ARG A 33 -0.25 10.34 -0.92
N THR A 34 -0.04 9.07 -0.59
CA THR A 34 1.10 8.58 0.19
C THR A 34 1.88 7.59 -0.66
N ILE A 35 3.19 7.78 -0.78
CA ILE A 35 4.10 6.90 -1.50
C ILE A 35 5.09 6.32 -0.51
N LEU A 36 5.22 4.99 -0.48
CA LEU A 36 6.27 4.29 0.25
C LEU A 36 7.19 3.60 -0.75
N SER A 37 8.49 3.85 -0.63
CA SER A 37 9.53 3.26 -1.49
C SER A 37 10.82 3.02 -0.71
N GLY A 38 11.51 1.93 -1.01
CA GLY A 38 12.82 1.60 -0.44
C GLY A 38 13.96 1.98 -1.38
N GLU A 39 15.19 1.93 -0.89
CA GLU A 39 16.38 2.01 -1.75
C GLU A 39 16.61 0.72 -2.54
N ASP A 40 16.14 -0.41 -2.00
CA ASP A 40 16.18 -1.73 -2.64
C ASP A 40 14.78 -2.10 -3.14
N ASP A 41 14.62 -2.17 -4.48
CA ASP A 41 13.38 -2.55 -5.14
C ASP A 41 13.25 -4.07 -5.40
N SER A 42 14.20 -4.88 -4.92
CA SER A 42 14.26 -6.31 -5.23
C SER A 42 13.05 -7.11 -4.73
N GLN A 43 12.41 -6.64 -3.64
CA GLN A 43 11.22 -7.26 -3.05
C GLN A 43 9.96 -6.42 -3.28
N ILE A 44 10.03 -5.12 -2.96
CA ILE A 44 8.94 -4.15 -3.06
C ILE A 44 9.42 -2.98 -3.90
N GLU A 45 8.80 -2.77 -5.06
CA GLU A 45 9.10 -1.61 -5.88
C GLU A 45 8.52 -0.34 -5.23
N ARG A 46 7.23 -0.38 -4.87
CA ARG A 46 6.56 0.74 -4.18
C ARG A 46 5.18 0.36 -3.65
N VAL A 47 4.71 1.16 -2.69
CA VAL A 47 3.33 1.16 -2.20
C VAL A 47 2.76 2.57 -2.37
N ILE A 48 1.58 2.69 -2.96
CA ILE A 48 0.91 3.98 -3.15
C ILE A 48 -0.46 3.91 -2.54
N GLY A 49 -0.69 4.71 -1.52
CA GLY A 49 -2.00 4.98 -0.97
C GLY A 49 -2.58 6.26 -1.56
N THR A 50 -3.88 6.27 -1.81
CA THR A 50 -4.65 7.46 -2.18
C THR A 50 -5.91 7.50 -1.35
N TYR A 51 -6.08 8.59 -0.62
CA TYR A 51 -7.22 8.83 0.24
C TYR A 51 -7.38 10.33 0.52
N ASP A 52 -8.51 10.88 0.08
CA ASP A 52 -8.96 12.22 0.40
C ASP A 52 -10.10 12.14 1.44
N PRO A 53 -9.91 12.63 2.68
CA PRO A 53 -10.93 12.53 3.72
C PRO A 53 -12.17 13.39 3.50
N GLU A 54 -12.12 14.36 2.57
CA GLU A 54 -13.25 15.24 2.28
C GLU A 54 -14.16 14.65 1.20
N SER A 55 -13.63 13.78 0.35
CA SER A 55 -14.31 13.30 -0.86
C SER A 55 -14.41 11.78 -0.98
N ASP A 56 -13.53 11.00 -0.34
CA ASP A 56 -13.47 9.55 -0.52
C ASP A 56 -14.17 8.77 0.60
N ASP A 57 -15.09 7.88 0.22
CA ASP A 57 -15.67 6.89 1.12
C ASP A 57 -14.69 5.74 1.46
N VAL A 58 -13.69 5.51 0.61
CA VAL A 58 -12.72 4.41 0.73
C VAL A 58 -11.33 4.85 0.30
N ALA A 59 -10.32 4.36 1.02
CA ALA A 59 -8.94 4.54 0.61
C ALA A 59 -8.52 3.45 -0.40
N GLN A 60 -7.72 3.84 -1.38
CA GLN A 60 -7.15 2.91 -2.37
C GLN A 60 -5.67 2.71 -2.09
N VAL A 61 -5.22 1.46 -2.10
CA VAL A 61 -3.80 1.13 -1.96
C VAL A 61 -3.36 0.26 -3.13
N ARG A 62 -2.31 0.69 -3.82
CA ARG A 62 -1.63 -0.07 -4.86
C ARG A 62 -0.26 -0.50 -4.37
N VAL A 63 0.00 -1.79 -4.41
CA VAL A 63 1.28 -2.38 -4.05
C VAL A 63 1.93 -2.95 -5.31
N THR A 64 3.16 -2.56 -5.62
CA THR A 64 3.98 -3.26 -6.63
C THR A 64 5.05 -4.07 -5.91
N ILE A 65 5.05 -5.39 -6.12
CA ILE A 65 6.05 -6.32 -5.58
C ILE A 65 6.70 -7.16 -6.68
N HIS A 66 7.96 -7.48 -6.45
CA HIS A 66 8.75 -8.44 -7.23
C HIS A 66 8.76 -9.81 -6.54
N ASP A 67 8.78 -9.83 -5.20
CA ASP A 67 8.68 -11.06 -4.41
C ASP A 67 7.21 -11.44 -4.17
N LYS A 68 6.73 -12.47 -4.89
CA LYS A 68 5.33 -12.94 -4.79
C LYS A 68 4.98 -13.51 -3.41
N SER A 69 5.96 -13.90 -2.58
CA SER A 69 5.71 -14.42 -1.23
C SER A 69 5.13 -13.36 -0.29
N LEU A 70 5.41 -12.08 -0.56
CA LEU A 70 4.92 -10.95 0.24
C LEU A 70 3.41 -10.70 0.09
N ARG A 71 2.77 -11.30 -0.92
CA ARG A 71 1.33 -11.13 -1.12
C ARG A 71 0.51 -11.45 0.13
N GLN A 72 0.79 -12.57 0.80
CA GLN A 72 0.02 -12.95 1.99
C GLN A 72 0.14 -11.92 3.12
N PHE A 73 1.31 -11.28 3.24
CA PHE A 73 1.51 -10.20 4.20
C PHE A 73 0.63 -8.99 3.87
N PHE A 74 0.63 -8.53 2.61
CA PHE A 74 -0.22 -7.41 2.20
C PHE A 74 -1.70 -7.74 2.32
N ASP A 75 -2.12 -8.94 1.94
CA ASP A 75 -3.51 -9.39 2.04
C ASP A 75 -3.97 -9.43 3.52
N SER A 76 -3.07 -9.74 4.46
CA SER A 76 -3.37 -9.72 5.90
C SER A 76 -3.56 -8.31 6.47
N ILE A 77 -2.95 -7.29 5.88
CA ILE A 77 -3.01 -5.90 6.38
C ILE A 77 -4.07 -5.08 5.64
N LEU A 78 -4.23 -5.34 4.34
CA LEU A 78 -5.05 -4.56 3.42
C LEU A 78 -6.33 -5.30 3.00
N GLY A 79 -6.54 -6.52 3.46
CA GLY A 79 -7.65 -7.38 3.06
C GLY A 79 -7.42 -8.01 1.68
N GLU A 80 -8.49 -8.46 1.03
CA GLU A 80 -8.38 -9.09 -0.29
C GLU A 80 -8.22 -8.03 -1.41
N PRO A 81 -7.26 -8.19 -2.34
CA PRO A 81 -7.12 -7.27 -3.45
C PRO A 81 -8.30 -7.43 -4.42
N PHE A 82 -8.93 -6.32 -4.80
CA PHE A 82 -10.01 -6.34 -5.78
C PHE A 82 -9.48 -6.52 -7.23
N LEU A 83 -8.18 -6.30 -7.43
CA LEU A 83 -7.53 -6.48 -8.72
C LEU A 83 -6.07 -6.90 -8.52
N VAL A 84 -5.62 -7.85 -9.35
CA VAL A 84 -4.24 -8.31 -9.42
C VAL A 84 -3.79 -8.24 -10.88
N LYS A 85 -2.61 -7.66 -11.14
CA LYS A 85 -1.98 -7.62 -12.46
C LYS A 85 -0.56 -8.15 -12.36
N ASP A 86 -0.10 -8.96 -13.30
CA ASP A 86 1.31 -9.38 -13.35
C ASP A 86 2.22 -8.21 -13.81
#